data_AF-A0A7V0QK82-F1
#
_entry.id   AF-A0A7V0QK82-F1
#
_cell.length_a   1.000
_cell.length_b   1.000
_cell.length_c   1.000
_cell.angle_alpha   90.00
_cell.angle_beta   90.00
_cell.angle_gamma   90.00
#
_symmetry.space_group_name_H-M   'P 1'
#
loop_
_entity.id
_entity.type
_entity.pdbx_description
1 polymer ?
#
loop_
_entity_poly.entity_id
_entity_poly.type
_entity_poly.pdbx_seq_one_letter_code
_entity_poly.pdbx_strand_id
1 'polypeptide(L)'
;MGSKIKLLESELAELREQKKTAEGRERRRLEREITDKEDTLDDIREFSRRIDAVIQRGYTPHIDDGVLINMAPLWELIPSWKAEPKKCWERLERGDYDWSHQAMDHWPERVLEKCKTNKSYAIAHGVDGK
;
A
#
# COMPACT_ATOMS: atom_id res chain seq x y z
N MET A 1 11.85 7.10 2.43
CA MET A 1 11.15 7.82 1.34
C MET A 1 11.45 9.31 1.35
N GLY A 2 11.30 10.02 2.48
CA GLY A 2 11.49 11.48 2.54
C GLY A 2 12.84 12.03 2.06
N SER A 3 13.96 11.32 2.26
CA SER A 3 15.27 11.73 1.73
C SER A 3 15.34 11.69 0.20
N LYS A 4 14.73 10.66 -0.43
CA LYS A 4 14.69 10.51 -1.88
C LYS A 4 13.78 11.56 -2.55
N ILE A 5 12.66 11.88 -1.91
CA ILE A 5 11.75 12.97 -2.36
C ILE A 5 12.50 14.30 -2.38
N LYS A 6 13.17 14.66 -1.27
CA LYS A 6 13.96 15.91 -1.18
C LYS A 6 15.07 15.99 -2.22
N LEU A 7 15.75 14.88 -2.50
CA LEU A 7 16.77 14.82 -3.54
C LEU A 7 16.19 15.15 -4.93
N LEU A 8 15.09 14.49 -5.31
CA LEU A 8 14.43 14.72 -6.60
C LEU A 8 13.88 16.14 -6.74
N GLU A 9 13.34 16.71 -5.66
CA GLU A 9 12.90 18.11 -5.64
C GLU A 9 14.06 19.08 -5.88
N SER A 10 15.24 18.81 -5.29
CA SER A 10 16.46 19.60 -5.53
C SER A 10 16.93 19.50 -6.98
N GLU A 11 17.03 18.29 -7.51
CA GLU A 11 17.42 18.06 -8.91
C GLU A 11 16.46 18.74 -9.90
N LEU A 12 15.15 18.70 -9.63
CA LEU A 12 14.15 19.40 -10.43
C LEU A 12 14.30 20.92 -10.36
N ALA A 13 14.62 21.47 -9.18
CA ALA A 13 14.87 22.90 -9.03
C ALA A 13 16.07 23.34 -9.87
N GLU A 14 17.16 22.57 -9.87
CA GLU A 14 18.35 22.83 -10.66
C GLU A 14 18.07 22.76 -12.18
N LEU A 15 17.36 21.73 -12.65
CA LEU A 15 16.99 21.59 -14.06
C LEU A 15 16.07 22.72 -14.54
N ARG A 16 15.12 23.13 -13.70
CA ARG A 16 14.25 24.28 -13.99
C ARG A 16 15.04 25.57 -14.09
N GLU A 17 16.09 25.75 -13.30
CA GLU A 17 16.99 26.90 -13.41
C GLU A 17 17.80 26.85 -14.71
N GLN A 18 18.41 25.71 -15.03
CA GLN A 18 19.15 25.51 -16.28
C GLN A 18 18.27 25.74 -17.52
N LYS A 19 16.99 25.35 -17.47
CA LYS A 19 16.03 25.55 -18.55
C LYS A 19 15.79 27.03 -18.86
N LYS A 20 15.86 27.93 -17.88
CA LYS A 20 15.59 29.37 -18.08
C LYS A 20 16.57 30.02 -19.04
N THR A 21 17.81 29.56 -19.06
CA THR A 21 18.90 30.10 -19.89
C THR A 21 19.16 29.26 -21.15
N ALA A 22 18.53 28.08 -21.26
CA ALA A 22 18.69 27.19 -22.41
C ALA A 22 17.78 27.56 -23.60
N GLU A 23 18.28 27.32 -24.81
CA GLU A 23 17.55 27.55 -26.06
C GLU A 23 17.60 26.35 -27.00
N GLY A 24 16.71 26.35 -27.99
CA GLY A 24 16.71 25.38 -29.09
C GLY A 24 16.64 23.93 -28.63
N ARG A 25 17.65 23.14 -29.02
CA ARG A 25 17.71 21.70 -28.74
C ARG A 25 17.92 21.40 -27.25
N GLU A 26 18.70 22.22 -26.55
CA GLU A 26 19.02 21.98 -25.14
C GLU A 26 17.78 22.23 -24.26
N ARG A 27 17.03 23.30 -24.54
CA ARG A 27 15.76 23.55 -23.85
C ARG A 27 14.78 22.38 -23.98
N ARG A 28 14.63 21.83 -25.19
CA ARG A 28 13.77 20.65 -25.45
C ARG A 28 14.27 19.38 -24.77
N ARG A 29 15.57 19.27 -24.47
CA ARG A 29 16.14 18.16 -23.71
C ARG A 29 15.80 18.31 -22.23
N LEU A 30 16.08 19.49 -21.67
CA LEU A 30 15.75 19.81 -20.27
C LEU A 30 14.25 19.70 -19.99
N GLU A 31 13.40 20.11 -20.93
CA GLU A 31 11.95 19.94 -20.82
C GLU A 31 11.53 18.48 -20.66
N ARG A 32 12.10 17.57 -21.46
CA ARG A 32 11.83 16.14 -21.34
C ARG A 32 12.35 15.57 -20.02
N GLU A 33 13.57 15.92 -19.64
CA GLU A 33 14.17 15.45 -18.39
C GLU A 33 13.41 15.93 -17.15
N ILE A 34 12.90 17.17 -17.17
CA ILE A 34 12.03 17.69 -16.11
C ILE A 34 10.74 16.87 -16.04
N THR A 35 10.08 16.62 -17.16
CA THR A 35 8.84 15.82 -17.19
C THR A 35 9.09 14.40 -16.67
N ASP A 36 10.12 13.71 -17.13
CA ASP A 36 10.45 12.35 -16.67
C ASP A 36 10.73 12.29 -15.15
N LYS A 37 11.38 13.33 -14.61
CA LYS A 37 11.66 13.44 -13.17
C LYS A 37 10.43 13.85 -12.36
N GLU A 38 9.54 14.68 -12.90
CA GLU A 38 8.25 15.02 -12.29
C GLU A 38 7.39 13.78 -12.15
N ASP A 39 7.26 12.97 -13.21
CA ASP A 39 6.54 11.69 -13.20
C ASP A 39 7.11 10.74 -12.13
N THR A 40 8.44 10.60 -12.09
CA THR A 40 9.12 9.78 -11.08
C THR A 40 8.86 10.27 -9.65
N LEU A 41 8.87 11.58 -9.44
CA LEU A 41 8.62 12.17 -8.12
C LEU A 41 7.19 11.91 -7.66
N ASP A 42 6.22 12.04 -8.56
CA ASP A 42 4.81 11.78 -8.26
C ASP A 42 4.57 10.30 -7.95
N ASP A 43 5.19 9.38 -8.68
CA ASP A 43 5.16 7.94 -8.39
C ASP A 43 5.71 7.63 -6.99
N ILE A 44 6.84 8.23 -6.61
CA ILE A 44 7.45 8.02 -5.28
C ILE A 44 6.56 8.61 -4.18
N ARG A 45 5.93 9.77 -4.40
CA ARG A 45 5.00 10.37 -3.45
C ARG A 45 3.77 9.49 -3.25
N GLU A 46 3.21 8.97 -4.34
CA GLU A 46 2.09 8.02 -4.29
C GLU A 46 2.48 6.74 -3.53
N PHE A 47 3.64 6.16 -3.84
CA PHE A 47 4.13 4.98 -3.12
C PHE A 47 4.33 5.25 -1.63
N SER A 48 4.86 6.43 -1.27
CA SER A 48 5.02 6.83 0.14
C SER A 48 3.68 6.86 0.85
N ARG A 49 2.69 7.53 0.25
CA ARG A 49 1.34 7.63 0.83
C ARG A 49 0.71 6.27 1.06
N ARG A 50 0.87 5.33 0.13
CA ARG A 50 0.35 3.96 0.28
C ARG A 50 1.03 3.20 1.41
N ILE A 51 2.35 3.33 1.55
CA ILE A 51 3.08 2.71 2.66
C ILE A 51 2.59 3.28 3.99
N ASP A 52 2.49 4.61 4.09
CA ASP A 52 2.04 5.28 5.30
C ASP A 52 0.62 4.83 5.68
N ALA A 53 -0.27 4.65 4.70
CA ALA A 53 -1.62 4.12 4.94
C ALA A 53 -1.61 2.68 5.49
N VAL A 54 -0.74 1.80 4.98
CA VAL A 54 -0.57 0.43 5.51
C VAL A 54 -0.04 0.46 6.94
N ILE A 55 0.97 1.29 7.23
CA ILE A 55 1.55 1.41 8.57
C ILE A 55 0.51 1.93 9.57
N GLN A 56 -0.25 2.97 9.21
CA GLN A 56 -1.27 3.56 10.08
C GLN A 56 -2.40 2.58 10.41
N ARG A 57 -2.73 1.66 9.51
CA ARG A 57 -3.72 0.60 9.76
C ARG A 57 -3.22 -0.50 10.70
N GLY A 58 -1.92 -0.57 10.94
CA GLY A 58 -1.30 -1.68 11.66
C GLY A 58 -1.27 -2.93 10.79
N TYR A 59 -0.11 -3.26 10.22
CA TYR A 59 0.06 -4.47 9.43
C TYR A 59 1.07 -5.39 10.08
N THR A 60 0.65 -6.62 10.39
CA THR A 60 1.51 -7.70 10.82
C THR A 60 1.11 -8.96 10.04
N PRO A 61 2.03 -9.65 9.34
CA PRO A 61 1.69 -10.89 8.69
C PRO A 61 1.49 -12.01 9.72
N HIS A 62 0.47 -12.84 9.51
CA HIS A 62 0.14 -14.00 10.35
C HIS A 62 0.44 -15.30 9.64
N ILE A 63 1.15 -16.21 10.30
CA ILE A 63 1.60 -17.47 9.68
C ILE A 63 0.43 -18.34 9.19
N ASP A 64 -0.68 -18.33 9.93
CA ASP A 64 -1.86 -19.18 9.65
C ASP A 64 -2.78 -18.64 8.55
N ASP A 65 -2.59 -17.38 8.13
CA ASP A 65 -3.42 -16.75 7.10
C ASP A 65 -2.93 -17.08 5.67
N GLY A 66 -1.74 -17.64 5.55
CA GLY A 66 -1.13 -17.96 4.26
C GLY A 66 -0.76 -16.71 3.44
N VAL A 67 -0.11 -16.91 2.29
CA VAL A 67 0.49 -15.80 1.54
C VAL A 67 -0.58 -14.84 1.02
N LEU A 68 -1.65 -15.32 0.37
CA LEU A 68 -2.59 -14.44 -0.32
C LEU A 68 -3.33 -13.48 0.63
N ILE A 69 -3.75 -13.96 1.82
CA ILE A 69 -4.45 -13.13 2.82
C ILE A 69 -3.48 -12.14 3.46
N ASN A 70 -2.24 -12.54 3.76
CA ASN A 70 -1.21 -11.60 4.22
C ASN A 70 -0.88 -10.53 3.18
N MET A 71 -0.90 -10.87 1.89
CA MET A 71 -0.65 -9.91 0.81
C MET A 71 -1.83 -8.98 0.55
N ALA A 72 -3.03 -9.35 1.00
CA ALA A 72 -4.24 -8.61 0.69
C ALA A 72 -4.19 -7.14 1.11
N PRO A 73 -3.78 -6.73 2.33
CA PRO A 73 -3.68 -5.31 2.69
C PRO A 73 -2.61 -4.54 1.92
N LEU A 74 -1.66 -5.24 1.28
CA LEU A 74 -0.53 -4.66 0.55
C LEU A 74 -0.80 -4.48 -0.96
N TRP A 75 -2.02 -4.75 -1.43
CA TRP A 75 -2.35 -4.82 -2.86
C TRP A 75 -2.04 -3.55 -3.66
N GLU A 76 -2.03 -2.37 -3.02
CA GLU A 76 -1.69 -1.09 -3.67
C GLU A 76 -0.18 -0.86 -3.82
N LEU A 77 0.65 -1.60 -3.06
CA LEU A 77 2.10 -1.45 -3.03
C LEU A 77 2.83 -2.30 -4.08
N ILE A 78 2.17 -3.32 -4.63
CA ILE A 78 2.81 -4.32 -5.48
C ILE A 78 2.12 -4.31 -6.86
N PRO A 79 2.49 -3.37 -7.74
CA PRO A 79 1.84 -3.20 -9.03
C PRO A 79 1.96 -4.43 -9.93
N SER A 80 3.05 -5.22 -9.80
CA SER A 80 3.27 -6.46 -10.54
C SER A 80 2.31 -7.60 -10.14
N TRP A 81 1.69 -7.51 -8.95
CA TRP A 81 0.80 -8.54 -8.43
C TRP A 81 -0.39 -7.93 -7.68
N LYS A 82 -1.15 -7.09 -8.39
CA LYS A 82 -2.26 -6.32 -7.81
C LYS A 82 -3.59 -7.07 -7.79
N ALA A 83 -3.85 -7.87 -8.82
CA ALA A 83 -5.20 -8.37 -9.10
C ALA A 83 -5.69 -9.37 -8.04
N GLU A 84 -4.89 -10.37 -7.69
CA GLU A 84 -5.28 -11.40 -6.73
C GLU A 84 -5.33 -10.87 -5.30
N PRO A 85 -4.32 -10.13 -4.79
CA PRO A 85 -4.41 -9.55 -3.44
C PRO A 85 -5.56 -8.56 -3.30
N LYS A 86 -5.86 -7.75 -4.33
CA LYS A 86 -7.03 -6.86 -4.31
C LYS A 86 -8.33 -7.64 -4.19
N LYS A 87 -8.52 -8.69 -5.00
CA LYS A 87 -9.70 -9.56 -4.90
C LYS A 87 -9.80 -10.23 -3.53
N CYS A 88 -8.66 -10.61 -2.94
CA CYS A 88 -8.63 -11.16 -1.59
C CYS A 88 -9.02 -10.11 -0.54
N TRP A 89 -8.54 -8.87 -0.69
CA TRP A 89 -8.91 -7.73 0.17
C TRP A 89 -10.41 -7.45 0.13
N GLU A 90 -11.01 -7.40 -1.06
CA GLU A 90 -12.46 -7.20 -1.22
C GLU A 90 -13.28 -8.32 -0.55
N ARG A 91 -12.76 -9.56 -0.51
CA ARG A 91 -13.38 -10.70 0.19
C ARG A 91 -13.18 -10.65 1.70
N LEU A 92 -12.03 -10.17 2.18
CA LEU A 92 -11.78 -9.86 3.59
C LEU A 92 -12.72 -8.76 4.09
N GLU A 93 -12.91 -7.69 3.32
CA GLU A 93 -13.86 -6.60 3.61
C GLU A 93 -15.30 -7.11 3.71
N ARG A 94 -15.67 -8.08 2.87
CA ARG A 94 -16.99 -8.73 2.93
C ARG A 94 -17.14 -9.71 4.10
N GLY A 95 -16.05 -10.18 4.69
CA GLY A 95 -16.04 -11.14 5.79
C GLY A 95 -16.11 -12.61 5.36
N ASP A 96 -15.68 -12.92 4.14
CA ASP A 96 -15.54 -14.31 3.65
C ASP A 96 -14.46 -15.08 4.42
N TYR A 97 -13.52 -14.36 5.03
CA TYR A 97 -12.33 -14.88 5.69
C TYR A 97 -12.28 -14.50 7.17
N ASP A 98 -13.42 -14.38 7.85
CA ASP A 98 -13.45 -13.98 9.26
C ASP A 98 -12.82 -15.01 10.23
N TRP A 99 -12.37 -16.16 9.73
CA TRP A 99 -11.49 -17.06 10.48
C TRP A 99 -10.03 -16.58 10.55
N SER A 100 -9.62 -15.66 9.68
CA SER A 100 -8.22 -15.24 9.52
C SER A 100 -7.87 -14.12 10.48
N HIS A 101 -6.62 -14.07 10.91
CA HIS A 101 -6.11 -13.04 11.82
C HIS A 101 -6.08 -11.66 11.18
N GLN A 102 -5.81 -11.56 9.88
CA GLN A 102 -5.95 -10.31 9.12
C GLN A 102 -7.38 -9.75 9.18
N ALA A 103 -8.40 -10.61 9.18
CA ALA A 103 -9.77 -10.14 9.37
C ALA A 103 -10.00 -9.59 10.79
N MET A 104 -9.44 -10.24 11.81
CA MET A 104 -9.49 -9.78 13.21
C MET A 104 -8.78 -8.44 13.41
N ASP A 105 -7.60 -8.25 12.81
CA ASP A 105 -6.83 -7.01 12.92
C ASP A 105 -7.56 -5.80 12.31
N HIS A 106 -8.29 -6.03 11.21
CA HIS A 106 -8.97 -4.95 10.48
C HIS A 106 -10.44 -4.73 10.90
N TRP A 107 -11.15 -5.77 11.34
CA TRP A 107 -12.57 -5.70 11.72
C TRP A 107 -12.89 -6.52 12.98
N PRO A 108 -12.26 -6.20 14.13
CA PRO A 108 -12.38 -7.01 15.34
C PRO A 108 -13.83 -7.14 15.82
N GLU A 109 -14.62 -6.07 15.79
CA GLU A 109 -16.02 -6.11 16.25
C GLU A 109 -16.87 -7.08 15.42
N ARG A 110 -16.70 -7.07 14.09
CA ARG A 110 -17.42 -7.97 13.17
C ARG A 110 -17.01 -9.42 13.42
N VAL A 111 -15.71 -9.68 13.53
CA VAL A 111 -15.17 -11.03 13.69
C VAL A 111 -15.60 -11.61 15.04
N LEU A 112 -15.50 -10.83 16.12
CA LEU A 112 -15.93 -11.25 17.45
C LEU A 112 -17.44 -11.54 17.51
N GLU A 113 -18.27 -10.76 16.81
CA GLU A 113 -19.71 -11.04 16.71
C GLU A 113 -19.97 -12.40 16.04
N LYS A 114 -19.26 -12.71 14.95
CA LYS A 114 -19.39 -14.02 14.29
C LYS A 114 -18.88 -15.17 15.16
N CYS A 115 -17.85 -14.96 15.97
CA CYS A 115 -17.34 -15.99 16.88
C CYS A 115 -18.40 -16.48 17.88
N LYS A 116 -19.37 -15.64 18.28
CA LYS A 116 -20.46 -16.03 19.19
C LYS A 116 -21.33 -17.16 18.66
N THR A 117 -21.46 -17.26 17.32
CA THR A 117 -22.33 -18.25 16.66
C THR A 117 -21.56 -19.25 15.80
N ASN A 118 -20.31 -18.96 15.44
CA ASN A 118 -19.43 -19.85 14.68
C ASN A 118 -18.28 -20.38 15.54
N LYS A 119 -18.41 -21.62 15.99
CA LYS A 119 -17.42 -22.30 16.85
C LYS A 119 -16.04 -22.41 16.19
N SER A 120 -15.96 -22.65 14.88
CA SER A 120 -14.68 -22.75 14.18
C SER A 120 -13.93 -21.41 14.18
N TYR A 121 -14.65 -20.29 14.05
CA TYR A 121 -14.03 -18.96 14.13
C TYR A 121 -13.59 -18.65 15.56
N ALA A 122 -14.42 -18.98 16.55
CA ALA A 122 -14.06 -18.78 17.95
C ALA A 122 -12.76 -19.53 18.33
N ILE A 123 -12.60 -20.77 17.86
CA ILE A 123 -11.38 -21.56 18.08
C ILE A 123 -10.19 -20.94 17.34
N ALA A 124 -10.36 -20.54 16.07
CA ALA A 124 -9.29 -19.92 15.28
C ALA A 124 -8.72 -18.66 15.97
N HIS A 125 -9.59 -17.89 16.65
CA HIS A 125 -9.22 -16.67 17.37
C HIS A 125 -8.93 -16.87 18.86
N GLY A 126 -9.00 -18.10 19.38
CA GLY A 126 -8.76 -18.39 20.80
C GLY A 126 -9.75 -17.70 21.76
N VAL A 127 -10.99 -17.48 21.31
CA VAL A 127 -12.08 -16.88 22.10
C VAL A 127 -13.19 -17.89 22.43
N ASP A 128 -12.99 -19.17 22.13
CA ASP A 128 -13.94 -20.20 22.50
C ASP A 128 -14.02 -20.36 24.03
N GLY A 129 -15.24 -20.40 24.55
CA GLY A 129 -15.49 -20.51 26.00
C GLY A 129 -15.45 -19.20 26.78
N LYS A 130 -15.31 -18.05 26.10
CA LYS A 130 -15.57 -16.71 26.67
C LYS A 130 -17.01 -16.25 26.43
#